data_AF-A0A8S3XGM1-F1
#
_entry.id   AF-A0A8S3XGM1-F1
#
_cell.length_a   1.000
_cell.length_b   1.000
_cell.length_c   1.000
_cell.angle_alpha   90.00
_cell.angle_beta   90.00
_cell.angle_gamma   90.00
#
_symmetry.space_group_name_H-M   'P 1'
#
loop_
_entity.id
_entity.type
_entity.pdbx_description
1 polymer ?
#
loop_
_entity_poly.entity_id
_entity_poly.type
_entity_poly.pdbx_seq_one_letter_code
_entity_poly.pdbx_strand_id
1 'polypeptide(L)'
;MHNREVCSLRQYFLARSDDPFYNDVISSDKELTPLSLANEQWQDPAVLSISDRETVWKEKELHGRYYKALHEPFVDTVASLNWLRFGDLFGETEGFVCAIQDQVIKTNNYRRYILKDGTVDVCRACRHPGGVTQACHLRLFGAF
;
A
#
# COMPACT_ATOMS: atom_id res chain seq x y z
N MET A 1 -7.42 8.68 8.40
CA MET A 1 -6.99 8.75 9.80
C MET A 1 -6.38 7.40 10.14
N HIS A 2 -5.14 7.38 10.62
CA HIS A 2 -4.44 6.14 10.98
C HIS A 2 -5.08 5.53 12.22
N ASN A 3 -5.15 4.20 12.34
CA ASN A 3 -5.79 3.53 13.49
C ASN A 3 -5.25 4.03 14.84
N ARG A 4 -3.94 4.29 14.92
CA ARG A 4 -3.32 4.89 16.11
C ARG A 4 -3.90 6.26 16.45
N GLU A 5 -4.10 7.12 15.45
CA GLU A 5 -4.69 8.45 15.62
C GLU A 5 -6.16 8.34 16.05
N VAL A 6 -6.91 7.38 15.49
CA VAL A 6 -8.30 7.10 15.88
C VAL A 6 -8.36 6.75 17.38
N CYS A 7 -7.54 5.81 17.84
CA CYS A 7 -7.48 5.43 19.26
C CYS A 7 -7.08 6.61 20.16
N SER A 8 -6.02 7.34 19.80
CA SER A 8 -5.53 8.47 20.60
C SER A 8 -6.55 9.61 20.69
N LEU A 9 -7.22 9.93 19.58
CA LEU A 9 -8.24 10.98 19.58
C LEU A 9 -9.50 10.54 20.32
N ARG A 10 -9.95 9.29 20.17
CA ARG A 10 -11.09 8.77 20.93
C ARG A 10 -10.81 8.85 22.43
N GLN A 11 -9.63 8.42 22.86
CA GLN A 11 -9.21 8.55 24.26
C GLN A 11 -9.16 10.03 24.72
N TYR A 12 -8.68 10.93 23.87
CA TYR A 12 -8.62 12.37 24.18
C TYR A 12 -9.99 12.99 24.48
N PHE A 13 -11.01 12.65 23.68
CA PHE A 13 -12.39 13.12 23.88
C PHE A 13 -13.01 12.49 25.12
N LEU A 14 -12.91 11.16 25.27
CA LEU A 14 -13.51 10.45 26.41
C LEU A 14 -12.91 10.86 27.76
N ALA A 15 -11.60 11.13 27.81
CA ALA A 15 -10.92 11.62 29.01
C ALA A 15 -11.34 13.04 29.44
N ARG A 16 -12.12 13.75 28.62
CA ARG A 16 -12.67 15.10 28.89
C ARG A 16 -14.19 15.12 28.96
N SER A 17 -14.82 13.96 29.12
CA SER A 17 -16.28 13.84 29.22
C SER A 17 -16.90 14.63 30.38
N ASP A 18 -16.09 15.05 31.36
CA ASP A 18 -16.51 15.95 32.45
C ASP A 18 -16.89 17.36 31.96
N ASP A 19 -16.36 17.79 30.82
CA ASP A 19 -16.70 19.09 30.23
C ASP A 19 -17.98 18.99 29.39
N PRO A 20 -18.99 19.85 29.60
CA PRO A 20 -20.27 19.79 28.89
C PRO A 20 -20.13 19.81 27.37
N PHE A 21 -19.20 20.58 26.83
CA PHE A 21 -18.98 20.66 25.39
C PHE A 21 -18.49 19.33 24.82
N TYR A 22 -17.53 18.68 25.50
CA TYR A 22 -17.00 17.39 25.07
C TYR A 22 -18.04 16.28 25.20
N ASN A 23 -18.89 16.32 26.23
CA ASN A 23 -19.98 15.37 26.40
C ASN A 23 -21.04 15.47 25.29
N ASP A 24 -21.40 16.70 24.88
CA ASP A 24 -22.31 16.93 23.76
C ASP A 24 -21.73 16.38 22.45
N VAL A 25 -20.43 16.57 22.22
CA VAL A 25 -19.72 15.99 21.06
C VAL A 25 -19.73 14.46 21.10
N ILE A 26 -19.44 13.86 22.26
CA ILE A 26 -19.43 12.40 22.44
C ILE A 26 -20.81 11.81 22.14
N SER A 27 -21.87 12.38 22.73
CA SER A 27 -23.23 11.86 22.56
C SER A 27 -23.79 12.05 21.14
N SER A 28 -23.26 13.03 20.40
CA SER A 28 -23.67 13.32 19.02
C SER A 28 -23.02 12.39 17.99
N ASP A 29 -21.79 11.91 18.24
CA ASP A 29 -21.07 11.04 17.30
C ASP A 29 -21.52 9.57 17.39
N LYS A 30 -22.66 9.30 16.76
CA LYS A 30 -23.27 7.97 16.61
C LYS A 30 -22.86 7.37 15.25
N GLU A 31 -21.65 6.82 15.19
CA GLU A 31 -21.06 6.23 13.96
C GLU A 31 -20.91 7.21 12.78
N LEU A 32 -20.91 8.52 13.05
CA LEU A 32 -20.69 9.54 12.02
C LEU A 32 -19.21 9.63 11.65
N THR A 33 -18.34 9.34 12.62
CA THR A 33 -16.89 9.32 12.43
C THR A 33 -16.30 7.95 12.78
N PRO A 34 -15.06 7.64 12.34
CA PRO A 34 -14.34 6.44 12.76
C PRO A 34 -14.11 6.34 14.28
N LEU A 35 -14.21 7.47 15.00
CA LEU A 35 -14.09 7.47 16.45
C LEU A 35 -15.33 6.85 17.09
N SER A 36 -16.53 7.08 16.54
CA SER A 36 -17.82 6.58 17.02
C SER A 36 -18.00 6.73 18.53
N LEU A 37 -17.83 7.97 19.02
CA LEU A 37 -17.67 8.28 20.45
C LEU A 37 -18.82 7.77 21.33
N ALA A 38 -20.06 7.78 20.83
CA ALA A 38 -21.23 7.31 21.57
C ALA A 38 -21.35 5.77 21.66
N ASN A 39 -20.58 5.02 20.87
CA ASN A 39 -20.65 3.56 20.83
C ASN A 39 -19.82 2.95 21.98
N GLU A 40 -20.49 2.30 22.94
CA GLU A 40 -19.88 1.62 24.09
C GLU A 40 -19.22 0.29 23.71
N GLN A 41 -19.72 -0.39 22.67
CA GLN A 41 -19.14 -1.63 22.15
C GLN A 41 -18.01 -1.40 21.14
N TRP A 42 -17.50 -0.18 21.03
CA TRP A 42 -16.44 0.14 20.11
C TRP A 42 -15.16 -0.64 20.43
N GLN A 43 -14.59 -1.29 19.42
CA GLN A 43 -13.37 -2.06 19.55
C GLN A 43 -12.19 -1.29 18.97
N ASP A 44 -11.06 -1.30 19.67
CA ASP A 44 -9.83 -0.72 19.17
C ASP A 44 -9.45 -1.34 17.82
N PRO A 45 -9.32 -0.53 16.75
CA PRO A 45 -8.84 -1.04 15.49
C PRO A 45 -7.40 -1.50 15.64
N ALA A 46 -7.06 -2.61 15.00
CA ALA A 46 -5.70 -3.16 15.05
C ALA A 46 -4.68 -2.12 14.59
N VAL A 47 -3.78 -1.72 15.48
CA VAL A 47 -2.67 -0.84 15.16
C VAL A 47 -1.49 -1.71 14.74
N LEU A 48 -1.32 -1.86 13.43
CA LEU A 48 -0.19 -2.59 12.87
C LEU A 48 1.12 -1.83 13.13
N SER A 49 2.13 -2.54 13.64
CA SER A 49 3.48 -2.01 13.74
C SER A 49 4.08 -1.76 12.33
N ILE A 50 5.22 -1.08 12.27
CA ILE A 50 5.92 -0.89 10.99
C ILE A 50 6.28 -2.24 10.37
N SER A 51 6.76 -3.21 11.16
CA SER A 51 7.09 -4.55 10.66
C SER A 51 5.86 -5.30 10.17
N ASP A 52 4.72 -5.17 10.86
CA ASP A 52 3.48 -5.84 10.41
C ASP A 52 3.01 -5.27 9.08
N ARG A 53 3.06 -3.94 8.93
CA ARG A 53 2.71 -3.25 7.68
C ARG A 53 3.64 -3.66 6.55
N GLU A 54 4.93 -3.79 6.86
CA GLU A 54 5.94 -4.23 5.92
C GLU A 54 5.68 -5.68 5.47
N THR A 55 5.40 -6.60 6.39
CA THR A 55 5.03 -7.99 6.07
C THR A 55 3.80 -8.05 5.18
N VAL A 56 2.72 -7.35 5.56
CA VAL A 56 1.49 -7.28 4.76
C VAL A 56 1.77 -6.74 3.37
N TRP A 57 2.62 -5.71 3.24
CA TRP A 57 2.98 -5.14 1.93
C TRP A 57 3.79 -6.12 1.07
N LYS A 58 4.77 -6.83 1.65
CA LYS A 58 5.59 -7.86 0.96
C LYS A 58 4.77 -9.04 0.45
N GLU A 59 3.71 -9.38 1.16
CA GLU A 59 2.84 -10.51 0.80
C GLU A 59 1.89 -10.20 -0.35
N LYS A 60 1.60 -8.92 -0.61
CA LYS A 60 0.71 -8.53 -1.72
C LYS A 60 1.28 -8.98 -3.06
N GLU A 61 0.41 -9.59 -3.87
CA GLU A 61 0.78 -10.18 -5.16
C GLU A 61 1.45 -9.19 -6.11
N LEU A 62 1.01 -7.91 -6.11
CA LEU A 62 1.55 -6.86 -6.97
C LEU A 62 2.66 -6.06 -6.30
N HIS A 63 2.35 -5.45 -5.16
CA HIS A 63 3.27 -4.53 -4.48
C HIS A 63 4.51 -5.24 -3.91
N GLY A 64 4.39 -6.51 -3.50
CA GLY A 64 5.51 -7.30 -3.03
C GLY A 64 6.47 -7.78 -4.12
N ARG A 65 6.16 -7.63 -5.41
CA ARG A 65 7.00 -8.14 -6.51
C ARG A 65 8.35 -7.46 -6.55
N TYR A 66 8.38 -6.14 -6.46
CA TYR A 66 9.63 -5.38 -6.47
C TYR A 66 10.49 -5.74 -5.26
N TYR A 67 9.88 -5.85 -4.07
CA TYR A 67 10.60 -6.30 -2.88
C TYR A 67 11.23 -7.69 -3.07
N LYS A 68 10.46 -8.66 -3.60
CA LYS A 68 10.97 -10.02 -3.85
C LYS A 68 12.13 -10.02 -4.85
N ALA A 69 11.98 -9.30 -5.96
CA ALA A 69 13.03 -9.15 -6.98
C ALA A 69 14.31 -8.52 -6.41
N LEU A 70 14.16 -7.51 -5.54
CA LEU A 70 15.28 -6.82 -4.90
C LEU A 70 16.08 -7.70 -3.94
N HIS A 71 15.46 -8.75 -3.40
CA HIS A 71 16.05 -9.72 -2.47
C HIS A 71 16.38 -11.06 -3.14
N GLU A 72 16.42 -11.12 -4.48
CA GLU A 72 16.90 -12.31 -5.18
C GLU A 72 18.41 -12.53 -4.94
N PRO A 73 18.92 -13.77 -4.91
CA PRO A 73 20.29 -14.08 -4.48
C PRO A 73 21.41 -13.39 -5.27
N PHE A 74 21.12 -12.98 -6.50
CA PHE A 74 22.06 -12.37 -7.44
C PHE A 74 21.87 -10.85 -7.60
N VAL A 75 21.00 -10.24 -6.79
CA VAL A 75 20.75 -8.80 -6.82
C VAL A 75 21.47 -8.13 -5.66
N ASP A 76 22.35 -7.18 -5.97
CA ASP A 76 22.91 -6.29 -4.97
C ASP A 76 21.88 -5.21 -4.61
N THR A 77 21.19 -5.42 -3.49
CA THR A 77 20.17 -4.49 -2.99
C THR A 77 20.74 -3.10 -2.71
N VAL A 78 21.98 -3.00 -2.22
CA VAL A 78 22.59 -1.73 -1.84
C VAL A 78 22.91 -0.92 -3.10
N ALA A 79 23.52 -1.55 -4.09
CA ALA A 79 23.77 -0.91 -5.39
C ALA A 79 22.46 -0.53 -6.09
N SER A 80 21.45 -1.39 -6.03
CA SER A 80 20.14 -1.17 -6.68
C SER A 80 19.34 -0.01 -6.07
N LEU A 81 19.51 0.27 -4.77
CA LEU A 81 18.84 1.36 -4.06
C LEU A 81 19.70 2.62 -3.90
N ASN A 82 20.90 2.64 -4.46
CA ASN A 82 21.87 3.71 -4.21
C ASN A 82 21.37 5.08 -4.70
N TRP A 83 20.54 5.10 -5.73
CA TRP A 83 19.91 6.31 -6.27
C TRP A 83 19.01 7.04 -5.25
N LEU A 84 18.43 6.35 -4.27
CA LEU A 84 17.64 6.96 -3.19
C LEU A 84 18.47 7.75 -2.18
N ARG A 85 19.81 7.58 -2.18
CA ARG A 85 20.70 8.20 -1.19
C ARG A 85 21.30 9.51 -1.68
N PHE A 86 21.53 9.65 -2.97
CA PHE A 86 22.27 10.78 -3.53
C PHE A 86 21.38 11.98 -3.88
N GLY A 87 20.05 11.80 -3.95
CA GLY A 87 19.11 12.89 -4.22
C GLY A 87 19.33 13.54 -5.59
N ASP A 88 19.91 12.80 -6.54
CA ASP A 88 20.20 13.28 -7.90
C ASP A 88 18.92 13.43 -8.74
N LEU A 89 17.79 12.92 -8.24
CA LEU A 89 16.48 13.02 -8.86
C LEU A 89 15.60 13.99 -8.08
N PHE A 90 14.77 14.74 -8.80
CA PHE A 90 13.70 15.51 -8.19
C PHE A 90 12.75 14.58 -7.43
N GLY A 91 12.25 15.01 -6.27
CA GLY A 91 11.37 14.19 -5.42
C GLY A 91 10.11 13.72 -6.16
N GLU A 92 9.60 14.50 -7.10
CA GLU A 92 8.51 14.08 -7.99
C GLU A 92 8.90 12.87 -8.84
N THR A 93 10.10 12.90 -9.43
CA THR A 93 10.64 11.81 -10.26
C THR A 93 10.88 10.56 -9.42
N GLU A 94 11.44 10.69 -8.22
CA GLU A 94 11.60 9.57 -7.30
C GLU A 94 10.24 8.94 -6.96
N GLY A 95 9.24 9.78 -6.67
CA GLY A 95 7.87 9.34 -6.44
C GLY A 95 7.28 8.55 -7.62
N PHE A 96 7.53 8.98 -8.86
CA PHE A 96 7.12 8.23 -10.05
C PHE A 96 7.84 6.90 -10.19
N VAL A 97 9.16 6.86 -9.97
CA VAL A 97 9.93 5.62 -10.02
C VAL A 97 9.40 4.62 -9.00
N CYS A 98 9.16 5.04 -7.75
CA CYS A 98 8.56 4.21 -6.71
C CYS A 98 7.16 3.73 -7.09
N ALA A 99 6.29 4.60 -7.62
CA ALA A 99 4.93 4.23 -8.03
C ALA A 99 4.93 3.21 -9.20
N ILE A 100 5.90 3.30 -10.11
CA ILE A 100 6.10 2.32 -11.18
C ILE A 100 6.59 0.99 -10.60
N GLN A 101 7.57 1.01 -9.70
CA GLN A 101 8.11 -0.19 -9.04
C GLN A 101 7.03 -0.93 -8.24
N ASP A 102 6.20 -0.20 -7.50
CA ASP A 102 5.05 -0.76 -6.77
C ASP A 102 3.87 -1.15 -7.66
N GLN A 103 3.97 -0.97 -8.99
CA GLN A 103 2.95 -1.30 -9.99
C GLN A 103 1.60 -0.60 -9.74
N VAL A 104 1.63 0.61 -9.17
CA VAL A 104 0.43 1.42 -8.85
C VAL A 104 -0.05 2.21 -10.08
N ILE A 105 0.83 2.42 -11.06
CA ILE A 105 0.46 3.07 -12.32
C ILE A 105 -0.61 2.25 -13.05
N LYS A 106 -1.59 2.94 -13.62
CA LYS A 106 -2.74 2.37 -14.32
C LYS A 106 -2.32 1.57 -15.55
N THR A 107 -1.96 0.32 -15.32
CA THR A 107 -1.60 -0.71 -16.30
C THR A 107 -2.74 -1.72 -16.42
N ASN A 108 -2.76 -2.55 -17.48
CA ASN A 108 -3.77 -3.61 -17.61
C ASN A 108 -3.71 -4.61 -16.43
N ASN A 109 -2.51 -4.82 -15.88
CA ASN A 109 -2.29 -5.59 -14.68
C ASN A 109 -2.99 -4.97 -13.46
N TYR A 110 -2.76 -3.67 -13.21
CA TYR A 110 -3.44 -2.92 -12.14
C TYR A 110 -4.98 -2.95 -12.31
N ARG A 111 -5.47 -2.75 -13.54
CA ARG A 111 -6.91 -2.80 -13.84
C ARG A 111 -7.52 -4.18 -13.56
N ARG A 112 -6.82 -5.26 -13.91
CA ARG A 112 -7.27 -6.64 -13.69
C ARG A 112 -7.26 -7.04 -12.22
N TYR A 113 -6.16 -6.80 -11.52
CA TYR A 113 -5.96 -7.36 -10.17
C TYR A 113 -6.38 -6.42 -9.04
N ILE A 114 -6.27 -5.10 -9.24
CA ILE A 114 -6.68 -4.10 -8.24
C ILE A 114 -8.09 -3.58 -8.51
N LEU A 115 -8.35 -3.04 -9.71
CA LEU A 115 -9.67 -2.47 -10.03
C LEU A 115 -10.73 -3.55 -10.33
N LYS A 116 -10.31 -4.75 -10.73
CA LYS A 116 -11.17 -5.88 -11.09
C LYS A 116 -12.25 -5.52 -12.10
N ASP A 117 -11.93 -4.65 -13.06
CA ASP A 117 -12.88 -4.08 -14.03
C ASP A 117 -13.15 -4.96 -15.26
N GLY A 118 -12.72 -6.23 -15.22
CA GLY A 118 -12.85 -7.17 -16.33
C GLY A 118 -11.81 -7.00 -17.45
N THR A 119 -10.86 -6.07 -17.33
CA THR A 119 -9.78 -5.93 -18.32
C THR A 119 -8.92 -7.18 -18.37
N VAL A 120 -8.68 -7.71 -19.57
CA VAL A 120 -7.74 -8.81 -19.77
C VAL A 120 -6.32 -8.28 -19.74
N ASP A 121 -5.53 -8.76 -18.79
CA ASP A 121 -4.09 -8.48 -18.75
C ASP A 121 -3.39 -9.26 -19.87
N VAL A 122 -3.04 -8.55 -20.94
CA VAL A 122 -2.31 -9.04 -22.10
C VAL A 122 -0.93 -8.38 -22.16
N CYS A 123 0.09 -9.18 -22.48
CA CYS A 123 1.44 -8.68 -22.66
C CYS A 123 1.50 -7.70 -23.84
N ARG A 124 2.15 -6.53 -23.68
CA ARG A 124 2.27 -5.53 -24.76
C ARG A 124 3.13 -6.02 -25.95
N ALA A 125 4.11 -6.90 -25.68
CA ALA A 125 5.01 -7.42 -26.70
C ALA A 125 4.40 -8.60 -27.47
N CYS A 126 3.95 -9.64 -26.77
CA CYS A 126 3.45 -10.86 -27.41
C CYS A 126 1.92 -10.94 -27.53
N ARG A 127 1.16 -9.98 -26.96
CA ARG A 127 -0.32 -9.93 -26.95
C ARG A 127 -1.01 -11.16 -26.34
N HIS A 128 -0.29 -12.00 -25.61
CA HIS A 128 -0.86 -13.16 -24.93
C HIS A 128 -1.39 -12.82 -23.53
N PRO A 129 -2.51 -13.44 -23.09
CA PRO A 129 -3.03 -13.27 -21.73
C PRO A 129 -2.08 -13.83 -20.67
N GLY A 130 -1.92 -13.13 -19.53
CA GLY A 130 -1.23 -13.64 -18.34
C GLY A 130 0.30 -13.55 -18.35
N GLY A 131 0.90 -12.86 -19.32
CA GLY A 131 2.35 -12.65 -19.35
C GLY A 131 2.77 -11.38 -18.61
N VAL A 132 3.12 -11.48 -17.32
CA VAL A 132 4.10 -10.54 -16.75
C VAL A 132 5.39 -10.65 -17.56
N THR A 133 6.04 -9.52 -17.78
CA THR A 133 7.24 -9.32 -18.62
C THR A 133 8.31 -10.41 -18.50
N GLN A 134 8.43 -11.08 -17.35
CA GLN A 134 9.36 -12.18 -17.10
C GLN A 134 9.09 -13.42 -17.97
N ALA A 135 7.83 -13.79 -18.23
CA ALA A 135 7.48 -14.91 -19.13
C ALA A 135 7.71 -14.56 -20.62
N CYS A 136 7.71 -13.27 -20.96
CA CYS A 136 8.01 -12.81 -22.32
C CYS A 136 9.52 -12.82 -22.59
N HIS A 137 10.35 -12.63 -21.56
CA HIS A 137 11.81 -12.71 -21.67
C HIS A 137 12.27 -14.11 -22.13
N LEU A 138 11.68 -15.17 -21.57
CA LEU A 138 11.97 -16.56 -21.96
C LEU A 138 11.48 -16.95 -23.36
N ARG A 139 10.55 -16.19 -23.96
CA ARG A 139 10.03 -16.47 -25.32
C ARG A 139 10.63 -15.56 -26.40
N LEU A 140 11.11 -14.37 -26.05
CA LEU A 140 11.81 -13.47 -26.97
C LEU A 140 13.30 -13.80 -27.08
N PHE A 141 13.92 -14.27 -25.99
CA PHE A 141 15.24 -14.91 -26.03
C PHE A 141 15.04 -16.42 -26.17
N GLY A 142 14.70 -16.85 -27.38
CA GLY A 142 14.68 -18.27 -27.71
C GLY A 142 16.04 -18.92 -27.47
N ALA A 143 16.01 -20.17 -26.99
CA ALA A 143 17.02 -21.20 -27.18
C ALA A 143 18.47 -20.73 -27.32
N PHE A 144 19.20 -20.77 -26.20
CA PHE A 144 20.57 -21.30 -26.17
C PHE A 144 20.70 -22.24 -24.97
#